data_AF-A0A6C0BRF4-F1
#
_entry.id   AF-A0A6C0BRF4-F1
#
_cell.length_a   1.000
_cell.length_b   1.000
_cell.length_c   1.000
_cell.angle_alpha   90.00
_cell.angle_beta   90.00
_cell.angle_gamma   90.00
#
_symmetry.space_group_name_H-M   'P 1'
#
loop_
_entity.id
_entity.type
_entity.pdbx_description
1 polymer ?
#
loop_
_entity_poly.entity_id
_entity_poly.type
_entity_poly.pdbx_seq_one_letter_code
_entity_poly.pdbx_strand_id
1 'polypeptide(L)'
;MDNLNVTVDWTAPDRGYSSMMKPRVKKYLTRCKRKNKNLIHTARPFRVNKKGVLHLTSKRYMKWTQPNQWKTIKCKSYSKWIKATPCKIGNRNKIFLKLKPTRKNNYSAGFSQYLNALHKNKITKSQHIEFVDTMSNIFGDNPIRNHNEDVDIFHVKDV
;
A
#
# COMPACT_ATOMS: atom_id res chain seq x y z
N MET A 1 8.13 16.43 -8.67
CA MET A 1 7.68 15.24 -7.90
C MET A 1 8.77 14.16 -8.00
N ASP A 2 8.95 13.28 -7.01
CA ASP A 2 9.93 12.17 -7.15
C ASP A 2 9.17 10.93 -7.57
N ASN A 3 9.63 10.27 -8.64
CA ASN A 3 9.00 9.09 -9.20
C ASN A 3 9.90 7.85 -9.03
N LEU A 4 9.28 6.68 -8.97
CA LEU A 4 9.95 5.38 -9.01
C LEU A 4 9.10 4.39 -9.81
N ASN A 5 9.71 3.75 -10.80
CA ASN A 5 9.10 2.64 -11.53
C ASN A 5 9.66 1.32 -10.99
N VAL A 6 8.76 0.44 -10.52
CA VAL A 6 9.13 -0.91 -10.07
C VAL A 6 8.47 -1.92 -10.97
N THR A 7 9.24 -2.68 -11.74
CA THR A 7 8.73 -3.89 -12.40
C THR A 7 8.42 -4.92 -11.33
N VAL A 8 7.18 -5.39 -11.29
CA VAL A 8 6.68 -6.34 -10.30
C VAL A 8 5.94 -7.44 -11.03
N ASP A 9 6.25 -8.69 -10.69
CA ASP A 9 5.49 -9.84 -11.11
C ASP A 9 4.65 -10.33 -9.93
N TRP A 10 3.36 -10.01 -9.95
CA TRP A 10 2.43 -10.40 -8.90
C TRP A 10 2.02 -11.87 -9.01
N THR A 11 2.30 -12.54 -10.13
CA THR A 11 1.99 -13.96 -10.34
C THR A 11 3.14 -14.88 -9.96
N ALA A 12 4.35 -14.33 -9.81
CA ALA A 12 5.53 -15.05 -9.35
C ALA A 12 5.28 -15.71 -7.96
N PRO A 13 6.02 -16.78 -7.60
CA PRO A 13 5.84 -17.47 -6.31
C PRO A 13 6.01 -16.57 -5.08
N ASP A 14 6.80 -15.50 -5.17
CA ASP A 14 6.98 -14.53 -4.09
C ASP A 14 6.03 -13.33 -4.17
N ARG A 15 5.10 -13.33 -5.14
CA ARG A 15 4.15 -12.27 -5.43
C ARG A 15 4.79 -10.89 -5.64
N GLY A 16 6.05 -10.86 -6.07
CA GLY A 16 6.78 -9.62 -6.30
C GLY A 16 7.48 -9.08 -5.05
N TYR A 17 7.54 -9.84 -3.95
CA TYR A 17 8.24 -9.49 -2.72
C TYR A 17 9.70 -9.04 -2.99
N SER A 18 10.45 -9.84 -3.75
CA SER A 18 11.83 -9.54 -4.13
C SER A 18 11.96 -8.20 -4.88
N SER A 19 10.99 -7.89 -5.73
CA SER A 19 10.96 -6.63 -6.48
C SER A 19 10.76 -5.42 -5.58
N MET A 20 9.93 -5.56 -4.53
CA MET A 20 9.72 -4.53 -3.50
C MET A 20 10.92 -4.37 -2.57
N MET A 21 11.68 -5.44 -2.35
CA MET A 21 12.85 -5.42 -1.46
C MET A 21 14.14 -4.89 -2.11
N LYS A 22 14.12 -4.54 -3.40
CA LYS A 22 15.29 -4.04 -4.12
C LYS A 22 15.89 -2.76 -3.46
N PRO A 23 17.22 -2.61 -3.41
CA PRO A 23 17.88 -1.44 -2.79
C PRO A 23 17.41 -0.09 -3.34
N ARG A 24 17.02 -0.02 -4.62
CA ARG A 24 16.46 1.19 -5.24
C ARG A 24 15.17 1.67 -4.57
N VAL A 25 14.33 0.75 -4.09
CA VAL A 25 13.08 1.07 -3.38
C VAL A 25 13.42 1.70 -2.02
N LYS A 26 14.34 1.10 -1.27
CA LYS A 26 14.85 1.67 -0.02
C LYS A 26 15.48 3.06 -0.21
N LYS A 27 16.30 3.24 -1.25
CA LYS A 27 16.89 4.54 -1.61
C LYS A 27 15.81 5.59 -1.91
N TYR A 28 14.76 5.21 -2.64
CA TYR A 28 13.61 6.08 -2.93
C TYR A 28 12.88 6.51 -1.65
N LEU A 29 12.59 5.56 -0.73
CA LEU A 29 11.97 5.87 0.56
C LEU A 29 12.80 6.87 1.38
N THR A 30 14.11 6.65 1.48
CA THR A 30 15.03 7.54 2.18
C THR A 30 15.04 8.94 1.56
N ARG A 31 15.05 9.04 0.23
CA ARG A 31 14.99 10.32 -0.49
C ARG A 31 13.68 11.07 -0.24
N CYS A 32 12.54 10.38 -0.31
CA CYS A 32 11.23 10.98 -0.01
C CYS A 32 11.18 11.53 1.41
N LYS A 33 11.69 10.76 2.40
CA LYS A 33 11.78 11.20 3.80
C LYS A 33 12.64 12.46 3.95
N ARG A 34 13.84 12.51 3.35
CA ARG A 34 14.73 13.68 3.40
C ARG A 34 14.09 14.93 2.81
N LYS A 35 13.21 14.78 1.81
CA LYS A 35 12.48 15.88 1.17
C LYS A 35 11.13 16.20 1.83
N ASN A 36 10.85 15.66 3.02
CA ASN A 36 9.58 15.82 3.73
C ASN A 36 8.34 15.45 2.89
N LYS A 37 8.46 14.38 2.08
CA LYS A 37 7.35 13.80 1.31
C LYS A 37 6.82 12.59 2.04
N ASN A 38 5.69 12.77 2.72
CA ASN A 38 5.10 11.77 3.60
C ASN A 38 4.05 10.88 2.94
N LEU A 39 3.57 11.20 1.74
CA LEU A 39 2.64 10.35 1.00
C LEU A 39 3.32 9.78 -0.24
N ILE A 40 3.41 8.46 -0.32
CA ILE A 40 3.77 7.73 -1.54
C ILE A 40 2.53 6.99 -2.03
N HIS A 41 2.19 7.16 -3.29
CA HIS A 41 0.99 6.60 -3.90
C HIS A 41 1.26 6.19 -5.35
N THR A 42 0.30 5.54 -6.00
CA THR A 42 0.46 5.11 -7.39
C THR A 42 0.08 6.23 -8.35
N ALA A 43 1.00 6.61 -9.24
CA ALA A 43 0.77 7.61 -10.28
C ALA A 43 -0.14 7.09 -11.41
N ARG A 44 -0.18 5.77 -11.61
CA ARG A 44 -1.04 5.08 -12.58
C ARG A 44 -1.66 3.84 -11.94
N PRO A 45 -2.88 3.47 -12.33
CA PRO A 45 -3.43 2.18 -11.93
C PRO A 45 -2.54 0.99 -12.32
N PHE A 46 -2.63 -0.08 -11.56
CA PHE A 46 -1.94 -1.34 -11.83
C PHE A 46 -2.91 -2.51 -11.64
N ARG A 47 -2.50 -3.71 -12.05
CA ARG A 47 -3.25 -4.95 -11.84
C ARG A 47 -2.40 -5.94 -11.06
N VAL A 48 -3.03 -6.72 -10.18
CA VAL A 48 -2.35 -7.67 -9.27
C VAL A 48 -2.34 -9.10 -9.80
N ASN A 49 -2.96 -9.35 -10.94
CA ASN A 49 -3.07 -10.66 -11.58
C ASN A 49 -2.03 -10.89 -12.69
N LYS A 50 -1.10 -9.94 -12.91
CA LYS A 50 -0.10 -10.02 -13.99
C LYS A 50 1.17 -9.26 -13.68
N LYS A 51 2.26 -9.57 -14.40
CA LYS A 51 3.47 -8.75 -14.39
C LYS A 51 3.22 -7.36 -14.96
N GLY A 52 3.80 -6.35 -14.34
CA GLY A 52 3.63 -4.96 -14.77
C GLY A 52 4.62 -4.00 -14.13
N VAL A 53 4.40 -2.71 -14.35
CA VAL A 53 5.21 -1.63 -13.76
C VAL A 53 4.35 -0.88 -12.75
N LEU A 54 4.75 -0.91 -11.48
CA LEU A 54 4.21 -0.08 -10.44
C LEU A 54 4.85 1.31 -10.53
N HIS A 55 4.04 2.30 -10.93
CA HIS A 55 4.45 3.70 -11.02
C HIS A 55 4.18 4.40 -9.70
N LEU A 56 5.21 4.63 -8.89
CA LEU A 56 5.10 5.32 -7.62
C LEU A 56 5.48 6.79 -7.76
N THR A 57 4.71 7.66 -7.12
CA THR A 57 5.05 9.08 -6.96
C THR A 57 4.94 9.47 -5.50
N SER A 58 5.52 10.61 -5.15
CA SER A 58 5.54 11.13 -3.79
C SER A 58 5.17 12.61 -3.75
N LYS A 59 4.38 12.97 -2.73
CA LYS A 59 4.04 14.35 -2.41
C LYS A 59 4.05 14.60 -0.91
N ARG A 60 4.16 15.87 -0.54
CA ARG A 60 3.89 16.33 0.82
C ARG A 60 2.38 16.44 0.99
N TYR A 61 1.85 15.89 2.06
CA TYR A 61 0.43 15.87 2.37
C TYR A 61 0.24 16.29 3.83
N MET A 62 -0.53 17.34 4.06
CA MET A 62 -0.52 18.04 5.36
C MET A 62 -1.66 17.61 6.28
N LYS A 63 -2.79 17.13 5.73
CA LYS A 63 -3.99 16.83 6.52
C LYS A 63 -4.81 15.72 5.85
N TRP A 64 -5.19 14.71 6.62
CA TRP A 64 -6.16 13.70 6.19
C TRP A 64 -7.55 14.08 6.66
N THR A 65 -8.54 13.88 5.80
CA THR A 65 -9.94 14.21 6.08
C THR A 65 -10.51 13.32 7.17
N GLN A 66 -10.08 12.07 7.24
CA GLN A 66 -10.49 11.11 8.26
C GLN A 66 -9.27 10.39 8.85
N PRO A 67 -8.85 10.70 10.08
CA PRO A 67 -7.93 9.86 10.83
C PRO A 67 -8.71 8.62 11.32
N ASN A 68 -9.06 7.73 10.39
CA ASN A 68 -9.82 6.54 10.73
C ASN A 68 -8.92 5.60 11.54
N GLN A 69 -9.34 5.25 12.75
CA GLN A 69 -8.66 4.23 13.52
C GLN A 69 -8.97 2.86 12.93
N TRP A 70 -8.05 1.89 13.04
CA TRP A 70 -8.28 0.52 12.53
C TRP A 70 -9.62 -0.09 12.99
N LYS A 71 -10.07 0.26 14.20
CA LYS A 71 -11.34 -0.18 14.79
C LYS A 71 -12.57 0.41 14.07
N THR A 72 -12.47 1.62 13.51
CA THR A 72 -13.60 2.29 12.82
C THR A 72 -13.79 1.78 11.38
N ILE A 73 -12.81 1.08 10.81
CA ILE A 73 -12.94 0.41 9.51
C ILE A 73 -13.90 -0.77 9.65
N LYS A 74 -15.16 -0.57 9.26
CA LYS A 74 -16.22 -1.59 9.22
C LYS A 74 -16.19 -2.32 7.87
N CYS A 75 -15.27 -3.28 7.76
CA CYS A 75 -15.09 -4.16 6.60
C CYS A 75 -14.96 -5.62 7.06
N LYS A 76 -15.11 -6.59 6.15
CA LYS A 76 -14.84 -8.01 6.43
C LYS A 76 -13.38 -8.20 6.85
N SER A 77 -13.14 -8.94 7.92
CA SER A 77 -11.78 -9.27 8.38
C SER A 77 -11.32 -10.54 7.68
N TYR A 78 -10.15 -10.49 7.05
CA TYR A 78 -9.50 -11.66 6.46
C TYR A 78 -8.43 -12.22 7.39
N SER A 79 -7.74 -11.34 8.13
CA SER A 79 -6.81 -11.72 9.18
C SER A 79 -6.68 -10.62 10.23
N LYS A 80 -5.82 -10.81 11.24
CA LYS A 80 -5.59 -9.82 12.32
C LYS A 80 -5.09 -8.46 11.80
N TRP A 81 -4.61 -8.42 10.55
CA TRP A 81 -3.98 -7.26 9.95
C TRP A 81 -4.52 -6.89 8.56
N ILE A 82 -5.49 -7.64 8.02
CA ILE A 82 -6.14 -7.36 6.73
C ILE A 82 -7.65 -7.25 6.91
N LYS A 83 -8.21 -6.14 6.43
CA LYS A 83 -9.65 -5.90 6.31
C LYS A 83 -9.98 -5.53 4.87
N ALA A 84 -11.07 -6.02 4.32
CA ALA A 84 -11.42 -5.73 2.94
C ALA A 84 -12.93 -5.81 2.66
N THR A 85 -13.33 -5.36 1.48
CA THR A 85 -14.76 -5.32 1.06
C THR A 85 -15.42 -6.70 1.20
N PRO A 86 -16.72 -6.78 1.59
CA PRO A 86 -17.70 -5.71 1.83
C PRO A 86 -17.29 -4.73 2.94
N CYS A 87 -17.48 -3.42 2.69
CA CYS A 87 -17.08 -2.31 3.56
C CYS A 87 -18.22 -1.28 3.67
N LYS A 88 -18.39 -0.64 4.84
CA LYS A 88 -19.30 0.52 5.02
C LYS A 88 -18.65 1.87 4.69
N ILE A 89 -17.59 1.90 3.86
CA ILE A 89 -16.82 3.12 3.55
C ILE A 89 -16.71 3.30 2.03
N GLY A 90 -17.63 4.07 1.45
CA GLY A 90 -17.74 4.30 0.00
C GLY A 90 -18.19 3.07 -0.78
N ASN A 91 -18.39 3.22 -2.09
CA ASN A 91 -19.01 2.18 -2.95
C ASN A 91 -18.00 1.29 -3.68
N ARG A 92 -16.71 1.47 -3.38
CA ARG A 92 -15.59 0.87 -4.11
C ARG A 92 -15.01 -0.32 -3.37
N ASN A 93 -14.49 -1.31 -4.10
CA ASN A 93 -13.73 -2.38 -3.46
C ASN A 93 -12.47 -1.79 -2.83
N LYS A 94 -12.20 -2.19 -1.59
CA LYS A 94 -11.07 -1.68 -0.79
C LYS A 94 -10.47 -2.80 0.01
N ILE A 95 -9.15 -2.73 0.16
CA ILE A 95 -8.39 -3.53 1.12
C ILE A 95 -7.60 -2.57 2.01
N PHE A 96 -7.55 -2.84 3.30
CA PHE A 96 -6.86 -2.06 4.33
C PHE A 96 -5.88 -2.95 5.06
N LEU A 97 -4.69 -2.41 5.34
CA LEU A 97 -3.69 -3.08 6.16
C LEU A 97 -3.51 -2.39 7.51
N LYS A 98 -3.49 -3.20 8.59
CA LYS A 98 -3.18 -2.73 9.94
C LYS A 98 -1.67 -2.58 10.11
N LEU A 99 -1.11 -1.56 9.48
CA LEU A 99 0.28 -1.20 9.68
C LEU A 99 0.34 -0.30 10.91
N LYS A 100 0.92 -0.79 12.02
CA LYS A 100 1.04 0.01 13.26
C LYS A 100 1.70 1.35 12.91
N PRO A 101 1.01 2.50 13.04
CA PRO A 101 1.70 3.77 12.98
C PRO A 101 2.68 3.78 14.16
N THR A 102 3.97 3.91 13.88
CA THR A 102 4.89 4.25 14.97
C THR A 102 4.52 5.67 15.39
N ARG A 103 4.07 5.89 16.64
CA ARG A 103 3.74 7.22 17.21
C ARG A 103 4.81 8.30 16.95
N LYS A 104 6.04 7.90 16.61
CA LYS A 104 7.18 8.77 16.25
C LYS A 104 7.32 9.10 14.74
N ASN A 105 6.61 8.45 13.82
CA ASN A 105 6.69 8.76 12.37
C ASN A 105 5.33 9.25 11.86
N ASN A 106 5.03 10.52 12.07
CA ASN A 106 3.95 11.25 11.39
C ASN A 106 4.24 11.49 9.89
N TYR A 107 5.21 10.78 9.32
CA TYR A 107 5.85 11.10 8.04
C TYR A 107 5.72 9.99 6.99
N SER A 108 4.82 9.02 7.19
CA SER A 108 4.62 7.96 6.18
C SER A 108 3.16 7.51 6.10
N ALA A 109 2.53 7.78 4.96
CA ALA A 109 1.21 7.33 4.54
C ALA A 109 1.26 6.70 3.14
N GLY A 110 0.17 6.03 2.74
CA GLY A 110 0.10 5.30 1.47
C GLY A 110 1.15 4.19 1.38
N PHE A 111 1.60 3.90 0.16
CA PHE A 111 2.59 2.84 -0.13
C PHE A 111 3.86 2.93 0.72
N SER A 112 4.21 4.12 1.22
CA SER A 112 5.39 4.28 2.09
C SER A 112 5.27 3.47 3.39
N GLN A 113 4.07 3.32 3.96
CA GLN A 113 3.87 2.51 5.18
C GLN A 113 4.18 1.04 4.89
N TYR A 114 3.63 0.53 3.78
CA TYR A 114 3.79 -0.85 3.36
C TYR A 114 5.24 -1.19 3.00
N LEU A 115 5.88 -0.38 2.15
CA LEU A 115 7.27 -0.59 1.74
C LEU A 115 8.25 -0.47 2.91
N ASN A 116 8.05 0.50 3.82
CA ASN A 116 8.86 0.59 5.03
C ASN A 116 8.66 -0.62 5.95
N ALA A 117 7.44 -1.17 6.04
CA ALA A 117 7.18 -2.35 6.85
C ALA A 117 7.87 -3.59 6.28
N LEU A 118 7.88 -3.77 4.96
CA LEU A 118 8.65 -4.82 4.28
C LEU A 118 10.15 -4.67 4.57
N HIS A 119 10.75 -3.50 4.30
CA HIS A 119 12.19 -3.28 4.50
C HIS A 119 12.66 -3.30 5.96
N LYS A 120 11.74 -3.24 6.93
CA LYS A 120 12.02 -3.36 8.37
C LYS A 120 11.65 -4.73 8.92
N ASN A 121 11.35 -5.71 8.05
CA ASN A 121 10.91 -7.06 8.43
C ASN A 121 9.67 -7.08 9.35
N LYS A 122 8.82 -6.05 9.28
CA LYS A 122 7.53 -6.00 9.99
C LYS A 122 6.41 -6.69 9.22
N ILE A 123 6.59 -6.85 7.91
CA ILE A 123 5.80 -7.71 7.04
C ILE A 123 6.75 -8.77 6.52
N THR A 124 6.48 -10.03 6.85
CA THR A 124 7.24 -11.17 6.33
C THR A 124 6.87 -11.45 4.87
N LYS A 125 7.67 -12.27 4.18
CA LYS A 125 7.33 -12.75 2.84
C LYS A 125 5.96 -13.45 2.80
N SER A 126 5.66 -14.28 3.80
CA SER A 126 4.37 -14.98 3.90
C SER A 126 3.21 -13.99 4.05
N GLN A 127 3.35 -12.97 4.90
CA GLN A 127 2.34 -11.90 5.03
C GLN A 127 2.19 -11.09 3.73
N HIS A 128 3.29 -10.80 3.03
CA HIS A 128 3.22 -10.16 1.72
C HIS A 128 2.40 -10.98 0.73
N ILE A 129 2.65 -12.30 0.65
CA ILE A 129 1.91 -13.23 -0.20
C ILE A 129 0.43 -13.23 0.17
N GLU A 130 0.10 -13.39 1.46
CA GLU A 130 -1.28 -13.33 1.98
C GLU A 130 -2.01 -12.05 1.51
N PHE A 131 -1.32 -10.91 1.59
CA PHE A 131 -1.88 -9.63 1.14
C PHE A 131 -2.11 -9.60 -0.37
N VAL A 132 -1.14 -10.03 -1.19
CA VAL A 132 -1.29 -10.03 -2.65
C VAL A 132 -2.36 -11.00 -3.10
N ASP A 133 -2.43 -12.19 -2.51
CA ASP A 133 -3.49 -13.16 -2.81
C ASP A 133 -4.87 -12.60 -2.41
N THR A 134 -4.97 -11.92 -1.27
CA THR A 134 -6.22 -11.24 -0.87
C THR A 134 -6.59 -10.13 -1.86
N MET A 135 -5.62 -9.35 -2.35
CA MET A 135 -5.88 -8.37 -3.41
C MET A 135 -6.38 -9.03 -4.69
N SER A 136 -5.74 -10.12 -5.11
CA SER A 136 -6.11 -10.85 -6.33
C SER A 136 -7.54 -11.40 -6.22
N ASN A 137 -7.92 -11.94 -5.07
CA ASN A 137 -9.26 -12.47 -4.84
C ASN A 137 -10.36 -11.40 -4.86
N ILE A 138 -10.05 -10.19 -4.41
CA ILE A 138 -11.04 -9.10 -4.30
C ILE A 138 -11.16 -8.32 -5.60
N PHE A 139 -10.02 -8.01 -6.22
CA PHE A 139 -9.99 -7.13 -7.38
C PHE A 139 -9.98 -7.89 -8.70
N GLY A 140 -9.50 -9.14 -8.71
CA GLY A 140 -9.30 -9.91 -9.94
C GLY A 140 -8.49 -9.12 -10.96
N ASP A 141 -9.09 -8.91 -12.13
CA ASP A 141 -8.48 -8.23 -13.27
C ASP A 141 -8.66 -6.71 -13.25
N ASN A 142 -9.40 -6.20 -12.27
CA ASN A 142 -9.72 -4.78 -12.18
C ASN A 142 -8.46 -3.94 -11.93
N PRO A 143 -8.32 -2.79 -12.61
CA PRO A 143 -7.26 -1.86 -12.30
C PRO A 143 -7.48 -1.28 -10.90
N ILE A 144 -6.41 -1.23 -10.11
CA ILE A 144 -6.41 -0.71 -8.76
C ILE A 144 -5.39 0.41 -8.58
N ARG A 145 -5.61 1.24 -7.57
CA ARG A 145 -4.72 2.34 -7.19
C ARG A 145 -4.58 2.47 -5.68
N ASN A 146 -3.42 2.95 -5.28
CA ASN A 146 -3.19 3.51 -3.95
C ASN A 146 -3.24 5.04 -4.10
N HIS A 147 -4.11 5.70 -3.35
CA HIS A 147 -4.27 7.17 -3.35
C HIS A 147 -3.99 7.71 -1.96
N ASN A 148 -4.76 7.22 -0.96
CA ASN A 148 -4.46 7.35 0.47
C ASN A 148 -4.39 8.80 0.97
N GLU A 149 -5.17 9.65 0.31
CA GLU A 149 -5.43 11.04 0.69
C GLU A 149 -6.67 11.15 1.59
N ASP A 150 -7.59 10.18 1.45
CA ASP A 150 -8.87 10.13 2.17
C ASP A 150 -8.67 9.73 3.65
N VAL A 151 -7.71 8.82 3.91
CA VAL A 151 -7.38 8.26 5.23
C VAL A 151 -5.88 8.03 5.37
N ASP A 152 -5.39 8.13 6.60
CA ASP A 152 -3.98 7.91 6.98
C ASP A 152 -3.57 6.43 7.06
N ILE A 153 -4.55 5.52 6.97
CA ILE A 153 -4.32 4.07 6.88
C ILE A 153 -4.00 3.64 5.45
N PHE A 154 -2.99 2.78 5.31
CA PHE A 154 -2.72 2.10 4.05
C PHE A 154 -3.94 1.29 3.58
N HIS A 155 -4.48 1.70 2.44
CA HIS A 155 -5.45 0.97 1.66
C HIS A 155 -5.14 0.97 0.17
N VAL A 156 -5.74 0.04 -0.56
CA VAL A 156 -5.78 0.00 -2.04
C VAL A 156 -7.24 -0.09 -2.45
N LYS A 157 -7.61 0.55 -3.56
CA LYS A 157 -8.98 0.57 -4.08
C LYS A 157 -9.03 0.36 -5.58
N ASP A 158 -10.15 -0.13 -6.09
CA ASP A 158 -10.44 -0.13 -7.52
C ASP A 158 -10.55 1.32 -8.07
N VAL A 159 -10.26 1.46 -9.37
CA VAL A 159 -10.24 2.74 -10.10
C VAL A 159 -11.63 3.19 -10.49
#